data_AF-A0A6A5H7M2-F1
#
_entry.id   AF-A0A6A5H7M2-F1
#
_cell.length_a   1.000
_cell.length_b   1.000
_cell.length_c   1.000
_cell.angle_alpha   90.00
_cell.angle_beta   90.00
_cell.angle_gamma   90.00
#
_symmetry.space_group_name_H-M   'P 1'
#
loop_
_entity.id
_entity.type
_entity.pdbx_description
1 polymer ?
#
loop_
_entity_poly.entity_id
_entity_poly.type
_entity_poly.pdbx_seq_one_letter_code
_entity_poly.pdbx_strand_id
1 'polypeptide(L)'
;MDRNDKSLMHFDEPYTPEFIVLQLLKQRRVLYSKLKIVKEDSLEKQELIKKIDETNNQLQFKGVEYKNGWPVLRGVDASSRMLA
;
A
#
# COMPACT_ATOMS: atom_id res chain seq x y z
N MET A 1 -7.69 27.91 -35.55
CA MET A 1 -6.45 27.91 -34.74
C MET A 1 -6.79 28.57 -33.42
N ASP A 2 -6.14 28.13 -32.33
CA ASP A 2 -6.35 28.57 -30.94
C ASP A 2 -7.54 27.90 -30.23
N ARG A 3 -7.41 27.17 -29.11
CA ARG A 3 -6.30 26.96 -28.18
C ARG A 3 -6.30 25.48 -27.79
N ASN A 4 -5.14 24.86 -27.83
CA ASN A 4 -4.91 23.60 -27.12
C ASN A 4 -5.31 23.84 -25.68
N ASP A 5 -6.44 23.27 -25.28
CA ASP A 5 -6.86 23.17 -23.90
C ASP A 5 -5.96 22.14 -23.21
N LYS A 6 -4.67 22.50 -23.11
CA LYS A 6 -3.72 21.96 -22.15
C LYS A 6 -4.14 22.54 -20.80
N SER A 7 -5.35 22.23 -20.36
CA SER A 7 -5.65 22.01 -18.95
C SER A 7 -4.78 20.82 -18.55
N LEU A 8 -3.50 21.14 -18.47
CA LEU A 8 -2.39 20.36 -18.01
C LEU A 8 -2.85 19.99 -16.62
N MET A 9 -3.33 18.75 -16.47
CA MET A 9 -3.61 18.20 -15.16
C MET A 9 -2.33 18.41 -14.35
N HIS A 10 -2.34 19.43 -13.49
CA HIS A 10 -1.26 19.67 -12.56
C HIS A 10 -1.39 18.52 -11.57
N PHE A 11 -0.72 17.41 -11.87
CA PHE A 11 -0.48 16.31 -10.92
C PHE A 11 0.59 16.73 -9.88
N ASP A 12 0.63 18.02 -9.56
CA ASP A 12 1.53 18.62 -8.57
C ASP A 12 0.93 18.54 -7.16
N GLU A 13 -0.25 17.96 -7.00
CA GLU A 13 -0.74 17.59 -5.67
C GLU A 13 0.08 16.38 -5.21
N PRO A 14 0.90 16.51 -4.13
CA PRO A 14 1.68 15.39 -3.64
C PRO A 14 0.71 14.27 -3.30
N TYR A 15 0.87 13.12 -3.97
CA TYR A 15 0.04 11.94 -3.75
C TYR A 15 -0.26 11.81 -2.26
N THR A 16 -1.55 11.86 -1.91
CA THR A 16 -2.01 11.83 -0.53
C THR A 16 -1.33 10.67 0.22
N PRO A 17 -0.95 10.83 1.49
CA PRO A 17 -0.28 9.78 2.28
C PRO A 17 -0.93 8.40 2.18
N GLU A 18 -2.26 8.37 2.01
CA GLU A 18 -3.11 7.22 1.76
C GLU A 18 -2.76 6.47 0.47
N PHE A 19 -2.39 7.16 -0.61
CA PHE A 19 -1.99 6.53 -1.87
C PHE A 19 -0.72 5.69 -1.70
N ILE A 20 0.26 6.18 -0.93
CA ILE A 20 1.48 5.42 -0.65
C ILE A 20 1.14 4.14 0.13
N VAL A 21 0.22 4.22 1.09
CA VAL A 21 -0.28 3.04 1.82
C VAL A 21 -0.93 2.04 0.86
N LEU A 22 -1.78 2.50 -0.06
CA LEU A 22 -2.41 1.64 -1.07
C LEU A 22 -1.38 0.94 -1.98
N GLN A 23 -0.33 1.64 -2.40
CA GLN A 23 0.75 1.04 -3.19
C GLN A 23 1.48 -0.07 -2.42
N LEU A 24 1.79 0.16 -1.15
CA LEU A 24 2.44 -0.83 -0.29
C LEU A 24 1.54 -2.05 -0.04
N LEU A 25 0.23 -1.85 0.17
CA LEU A 25 -0.74 -2.94 0.30
C LEU A 25 -0.84 -3.77 -0.99
N LYS A 26 -0.84 -3.11 -2.16
CA LYS A 26 -0.82 -3.78 -3.46
C LYS A 26 0.47 -4.59 -3.63
N GLN A 27 1.62 -4.01 -3.34
CA GLN A 27 2.91 -4.69 -3.40
C GLN A 27 2.94 -5.93 -2.49
N ARG A 28 2.50 -5.79 -1.24
CA ARG A 28 2.38 -6.90 -0.28
C ARG A 28 1.55 -8.05 -0.86
N ARG A 29 0.37 -7.76 -1.42
CA ARG A 29 -0.50 -8.77 -2.04
C ARG A 29 0.20 -9.52 -3.18
N VAL A 30 0.92 -8.81 -4.04
CA VAL A 30 1.68 -9.42 -5.14
C VAL A 30 2.79 -10.32 -4.61
N LEU A 31 3.55 -9.88 -3.60
CA LEU A 31 4.62 -10.67 -3.00
C LEU A 31 4.09 -11.96 -2.36
N TYR A 32 2.99 -11.91 -1.60
CA TYR A 32 2.37 -13.12 -1.06
C TYR A 32 1.85 -14.06 -2.16
N SER A 33 1.37 -13.52 -3.28
CA SER A 33 0.93 -14.35 -4.42
C SER A 33 2.11 -15.09 -5.05
N LYS A 34 3.26 -14.43 -5.18
CA LYS A 34 4.52 -15.06 -5.64
C LYS A 34 5.04 -16.09 -4.64
N LEU A 35 4.97 -15.78 -3.34
CA LEU A 35 5.42 -16.68 -2.28
C LEU A 35 4.64 -18.02 -2.29
N LYS A 36 3.35 -18.00 -2.67
CA LYS A 36 2.52 -19.21 -2.75
C LYS A 36 2.94 -20.19 -3.85
N ILE A 37 3.63 -19.74 -4.88
CA ILE A 37 3.98 -20.56 -6.05
C ILE A 37 5.45 -20.96 -6.10
N VAL A 38 6.30 -20.38 -5.25
CA VAL A 38 7.73 -20.64 -5.22
C VAL A 38 8.04 -21.91 -4.42
N LYS A 39 9.11 -22.63 -4.78
CA LYS A 39 9.55 -23.84 -4.06
C LYS A 39 9.95 -23.52 -2.62
N GLU A 40 9.64 -24.43 -1.69
CA GLU A 40 9.83 -24.26 -0.25
C GLU A 40 11.26 -23.88 0.14
N ASP A 41 12.25 -24.60 -0.39
CA ASP A 41 13.66 -24.44 0.01
C ASP A 41 14.47 -23.55 -0.95
N SER A 42 13.82 -22.71 -1.74
CA SER A 42 14.53 -21.84 -2.68
C SER A 42 15.06 -20.57 -2.01
N LEU A 43 16.22 -20.10 -2.48
CA LEU A 43 16.74 -18.78 -2.13
C LEU A 43 15.72 -17.67 -2.46
N GLU A 44 15.00 -17.83 -3.57
CA GLU A 44 13.92 -16.92 -3.98
C GLU A 44 12.81 -16.81 -2.92
N LYS A 45 12.45 -17.90 -2.25
CA LYS A 45 11.47 -17.87 -1.16
C LYS A 45 11.96 -17.02 0.01
N GLN A 46 13.22 -17.18 0.40
CA GLN A 46 13.83 -16.41 1.49
C GLN A 46 13.89 -14.91 1.15
N GLU A 47 14.21 -14.57 -0.10
CA GLU A 47 14.18 -13.18 -0.57
C GLU A 47 12.76 -12.58 -0.59
N LEU A 48 11.77 -13.36 -1.01
CA LEU A 48 10.37 -12.93 -0.98
C LEU A 48 9.88 -12.67 0.44
N ILE A 49 10.25 -13.52 1.40
CA ILE A 49 9.93 -13.33 2.82
C ILE A 49 10.54 -12.02 3.32
N LYS A 50 11.83 -11.76 3.07
CA LYS A 50 12.48 -10.49 3.45
C LYS A 50 11.77 -9.27 2.89
N LYS A 51 11.40 -9.30 1.60
CA LYS A 51 10.67 -8.19 0.95
C LYS A 51 9.27 -7.99 1.55
N ILE A 52 8.60 -9.07 1.95
CA ILE A 52 7.31 -9.00 2.65
C ILE A 52 7.49 -8.33 4.01
N ASP A 53 8.50 -8.72 4.78
CA ASP A 53 8.78 -8.15 6.09
C ASP A 53 9.13 -6.65 6.01
N GLU A 54 9.97 -6.26 5.04
CA GLU A 54 10.26 -4.85 4.75
C GLU A 54 8.98 -4.07 4.42
N THR A 55 8.12 -4.63 3.58
CA THR A 55 6.85 -4.00 3.21
C THR A 55 5.92 -3.87 4.42
N ASN A 56 5.87 -4.88 5.29
CA ASN A 56 5.09 -4.87 6.53
C ASN A 56 5.60 -3.78 7.49
N ASN A 57 6.91 -3.66 7.66
CA ASN A 57 7.52 -2.63 8.50
C ASN A 57 7.21 -1.21 8.00
N GLN A 58 7.27 -0.99 6.68
CA GLN A 58 6.88 0.29 6.07
C GLN A 58 5.40 0.63 6.30
N LEU A 59 4.51 -0.37 6.21
CA LEU A 59 3.09 -0.22 6.50
C LEU A 59 2.85 0.13 7.98
N GLN A 60 3.54 -0.55 8.91
CA GLN A 60 3.47 -0.24 10.34
C GLN A 60 3.97 1.17 10.65
N PHE A 61 5.08 1.59 10.04
CA PHE A 61 5.61 2.94 10.19
C PHE A 61 4.62 4.01 9.71
N LYS A 62 3.79 3.69 8.72
CA LYS A 62 2.70 4.53 8.22
C LYS A 62 1.40 4.38 9.02
N GLY A 63 1.43 3.70 10.16
CA GLY A 63 0.29 3.52 11.05
C GLY A 63 -0.72 2.47 10.58
N VAL A 64 -0.37 1.58 9.66
CA VAL A 64 -1.27 0.48 9.25
C VAL A 64 -1.15 -0.67 10.23
N GLU A 65 -2.29 -1.08 10.78
CA GLU A 65 -2.45 -2.26 11.62
C GLU A 65 -3.34 -3.29 10.93
N TYR A 66 -3.20 -4.57 11.29
CA TYR A 66 -4.04 -5.63 10.76
C TYR A 66 -5.00 -6.15 11.82
N LYS A 67 -6.30 -5.96 11.60
CA LYS A 67 -7.38 -6.48 12.45
C LYS A 67 -8.14 -7.54 11.65
N ASN A 68 -8.10 -8.80 12.09
CA ASN A 68 -8.71 -9.93 11.39
C ASN A 68 -8.30 -10.03 9.90
N GLY A 69 -7.04 -9.74 9.60
CA GLY A 69 -6.51 -9.75 8.23
C GLY A 69 -6.80 -8.49 7.41
N TRP A 70 -7.61 -7.55 7.91
CA TRP A 70 -7.90 -6.29 7.25
C TRP A 70 -6.92 -5.17 7.66
N PRO A 71 -6.32 -4.44 6.70
CA PRO A 71 -5.50 -3.28 7.02
C PRO A 71 -6.36 -2.11 7.49
N VAL A 72 -6.00 -1.49 8.62
CA VAL A 72 -6.69 -0.36 9.24
C VAL A 72 -5.66 0.71 9.59
N LEU A 73 -5.95 1.99 9.31
CA LEU A 73 -5.09 3.10 9.71
C LEU A 73 -5.33 3.46 11.17
N ARG A 74 -4.26 3.48 11.98
CA ARG A 74 -4.27 3.91 13.38
C ARG A 74 -4.72 5.37 13.45
N GLY A 75 -5.68 5.67 14.32
CA GLY A 75 -6.19 7.03 14.52
C GLY A 75 -7.25 7.49 13.51
N VAL A 76 -7.57 6.70 12.49
CA VAL A 76 -8.79 6.92 11.69
C VAL A 76 -9.92 6.20 12.39
N ASP A 77 -10.51 6.86 13.38
CA ASP A 77 -11.76 6.39 13.96
C ASP A 77 -12.83 6.47 12.87
N ALA A 78 -13.25 5.31 12.35
CA ALA A 78 -14.35 5.24 11.38
C ALA A 78 -15.66 5.82 11.96
N SER A 79 -15.72 5.99 13.28
CA SER A 79 -16.84 6.60 13.99
C SER A 79 -16.97 8.12 13.80
N SER A 80 -15.87 8.84 13.51
CA SER A 80 -15.90 10.31 13.44
C SER A 80 -16.47 10.88 12.13
N ARG A 81 -16.76 10.04 11.11
CA ARG A 81 -17.33 10.50 9.83
C ARG A 81 -18.82 10.22 9.66
N MET A 82 -19.50 9.69 10.68
CA MET A 82 -20.95 9.39 10.63
C MET A 82 -21.81 10.41 11.38
N LEU A 83 -21.22 11.45 11.98
CA LEU A 83 -21.94 12.43 12.82
C LEU A 83 -21.58 13.91 12.53
N ALA A 84 -21.34 14.27 11.27
CA ALA A 84 -21.27 15.68 10.88
C ALA A 84 -22.16 15.95 9.67
#